data_AF-A0A8H5LKK5-F1
#
_entry.id   AF-A0A8H5LKK5-F1
#
_cell.length_a   1.000
_cell.length_b   1.000
_cell.length_c   1.000
_cell.angle_alpha   90.00
_cell.angle_beta   90.00
_cell.angle_gamma   90.00
#
_symmetry.space_group_name_H-M   'P 1'
#
loop_
_entity.id
_entity.type
_entity.pdbx_description
1 polymer ?
#
loop_
_entity_poly.entity_id
_entity_poly.type
_entity_poly.pdbx_seq_one_letter_code
_entity_poly.pdbx_strand_id
1 'polypeptide(L)'
;MPHKRAKRSAREEQRKQEGSNHAPRKESISNEAIPKSVARVLNASKIREAYKKKRKWEQAGDDDKDKRKRQKTEDFQLKIKPGESIQHFYRRVEDDMRPMVRSAVQTSKAVERKARNAELVSGKKGKTFASLPEPSRSATGHKSRGQSPPPPSGLEPKGPKNDNNTERPKEFAELSTSAPRRLNDIAHAPPEFKKTPRGAKHAGTGAKREGILSMAQKSMMEQEREKAIARYRMLKASRLPPTERE
;
A
#
# COMPACT_ATOMS: atom_id res chain seq x y z
N MET A 1 -37.82 33.70 -14.81
CA MET A 1 -36.61 33.52 -15.63
C MET A 1 -36.66 32.21 -16.41
N PRO A 2 -36.73 32.26 -17.75
CA PRO A 2 -36.84 31.08 -18.63
C PRO A 2 -35.77 30.01 -18.37
N HIS A 3 -34.54 30.44 -18.07
CA HIS A 3 -33.37 29.57 -17.86
C HIS A 3 -33.42 28.75 -16.55
N LYS A 4 -34.22 29.16 -15.55
CA LYS A 4 -34.41 28.37 -14.32
C LYS A 4 -35.41 27.22 -14.50
N ARG A 5 -36.40 27.40 -15.40
CA ARG A 5 -37.40 26.36 -15.72
C ARG A 5 -36.78 25.20 -16.51
N ALA A 6 -35.92 25.51 -17.48
CA ALA A 6 -35.21 24.49 -18.27
C ALA A 6 -34.31 23.57 -17.41
N LYS A 7 -33.51 24.14 -16.48
CA LYS A 7 -32.68 23.33 -15.56
C LYS A 7 -33.50 22.46 -14.61
N ARG A 8 -34.68 22.94 -14.20
CA ARG A 8 -35.60 22.18 -13.35
C ARG A 8 -36.23 21.03 -14.11
N SER A 9 -36.68 21.24 -15.36
CA SER A 9 -37.21 20.17 -16.23
C SER A 9 -36.19 19.06 -16.42
N ALA A 10 -34.95 19.39 -16.79
CA ALA A 10 -33.89 18.41 -16.98
C ALA A 10 -33.59 17.62 -15.70
N ARG A 11 -33.60 18.27 -14.53
CA ARG A 11 -33.39 17.61 -13.23
C ARG A 11 -34.56 16.72 -12.82
N GLU A 12 -35.80 17.13 -13.12
CA GLU A 12 -37.00 16.34 -12.86
C GLU A 12 -37.10 15.14 -13.81
N GLU A 13 -36.71 15.29 -15.08
CA GLU A 13 -36.57 14.19 -16.04
C GLU A 13 -35.51 13.19 -15.62
N GLN A 14 -34.31 13.65 -15.22
CA GLN A 14 -33.26 12.78 -14.67
C GLN A 14 -33.73 12.05 -13.42
N ARG A 15 -34.37 12.76 -12.47
CA ARG A 15 -34.92 12.13 -11.26
C ARG A 15 -36.02 11.10 -11.58
N LYS A 16 -36.81 11.32 -12.64
CA LYS A 16 -37.84 10.37 -13.10
C LYS A 16 -37.23 9.14 -13.77
N GLN A 17 -36.13 9.30 -14.53
CA GLN A 17 -35.40 8.20 -15.15
C GLN A 17 -34.60 7.36 -14.13
N GLU A 18 -33.94 8.02 -13.17
CA GLU A 18 -33.16 7.36 -12.12
C GLU A 18 -34.05 6.74 -11.03
N GLY A 19 -35.29 7.20 -10.92
CA GLY A 19 -36.24 6.76 -9.90
C GLY A 19 -35.94 7.34 -8.52
N SER A 20 -36.75 6.97 -7.53
CA SER A 20 -36.51 7.37 -6.14
C SER A 20 -35.51 6.42 -5.49
N ASN A 21 -34.37 6.92 -5.03
CA ASN A 21 -33.42 6.18 -4.19
C ASN A 21 -33.93 6.03 -2.75
N HIS A 22 -35.16 5.52 -2.60
CA HIS A 22 -35.71 5.13 -1.31
C HIS A 22 -35.33 3.68 -1.04
N ALA A 23 -35.06 3.37 0.23
CA ALA A 23 -34.85 1.99 0.64
C ALA A 23 -36.08 1.14 0.28
N PRO A 24 -35.88 -0.12 -0.15
CA PRO A 24 -36.99 -1.02 -0.44
C PRO A 24 -37.90 -1.12 0.80
N ARG A 25 -39.19 -0.84 0.62
CA ARG A 25 -40.19 -1.02 1.68
C ARG A 25 -40.31 -2.51 2.01
N LYS A 26 -40.63 -2.85 3.27
CA LYS A 26 -40.66 -4.23 3.77
C LYS A 26 -41.58 -5.17 2.95
N GLU A 27 -42.61 -4.61 2.30
CA GLU A 27 -43.56 -5.32 1.44
C GLU A 27 -43.04 -5.64 0.03
N SER A 28 -41.89 -5.08 -0.38
CA SER A 28 -41.36 -5.30 -1.73
C SER A 28 -40.92 -6.75 -1.96
N ILE A 29 -40.38 -7.40 -0.93
CA ILE A 29 -39.82 -8.76 -1.05
C ILE A 29 -40.92 -9.82 -1.14
N SER A 30 -42.10 -9.58 -0.56
CA SER A 30 -43.22 -10.55 -0.53
C SER A 30 -44.13 -10.47 -1.76
N ASN A 31 -44.13 -9.36 -2.49
CA ASN A 31 -45.03 -9.14 -3.64
C ASN A 31 -44.33 -9.31 -5.01
N GLU A 32 -43.05 -9.67 -5.03
CA GLU A 32 -42.32 -9.96 -6.26
C GLU A 32 -42.71 -11.33 -6.81
N ALA A 33 -43.12 -11.41 -8.08
CA ALA A 33 -43.49 -12.67 -8.75
C ALA A 33 -42.35 -13.71 -8.78
N ILE A 34 -41.10 -13.24 -8.67
CA ILE A 34 -39.91 -14.09 -8.62
C ILE A 34 -39.02 -13.60 -7.46
N PRO A 35 -38.72 -14.45 -6.46
CA PRO A 35 -37.81 -14.09 -5.38
C PRO A 35 -36.44 -13.66 -5.92
N LYS A 36 -35.84 -12.63 -5.29
CA LYS A 36 -34.52 -12.09 -5.66
C LYS A 36 -33.41 -13.13 -5.82
N SER A 37 -33.43 -14.19 -5.01
CA SER A 37 -32.48 -15.32 -5.11
C SER A 37 -32.61 -16.03 -6.45
N VAL A 38 -33.83 -16.37 -6.86
CA VAL A 38 -34.15 -17.01 -8.13
C VAL A 38 -33.89 -16.05 -9.30
N ALA A 39 -34.27 -14.78 -9.18
CA ALA A 39 -34.00 -13.77 -10.20
C ALA A 39 -32.49 -13.59 -10.47
N ARG A 40 -31.63 -13.71 -9.44
CA ARG A 40 -30.16 -13.68 -9.60
C ARG A 40 -29.64 -14.91 -10.34
N VAL A 41 -30.23 -16.09 -10.11
CA VAL A 41 -29.88 -17.32 -10.81
C VAL A 41 -30.30 -17.27 -12.27
N LEU A 42 -31.54 -16.85 -12.55
CA LEU A 42 -32.05 -16.70 -13.92
C LEU A 42 -31.26 -15.66 -14.74
N ASN A 43 -30.83 -14.56 -14.11
CA ASN A 43 -30.03 -13.52 -14.76
C ASN A 43 -28.50 -13.74 -14.66
N ALA A 44 -28.03 -14.92 -14.25
CA ALA A 44 -26.63 -15.14 -13.93
C ALA A 44 -25.68 -14.84 -15.11
N SER A 45 -26.07 -15.16 -16.35
CA SER A 45 -25.27 -14.87 -17.55
C SER A 45 -25.07 -13.36 -17.74
N LYS A 46 -26.16 -12.60 -17.73
CA LYS A 46 -26.15 -11.13 -17.85
C LYS A 46 -25.32 -10.47 -16.74
N ILE A 47 -25.45 -10.95 -15.49
CA ILE A 47 -24.67 -10.44 -14.35
C ILE A 47 -23.18 -10.70 -14.56
N ARG A 48 -22.79 -11.90 -15.01
CA ARG A 48 -21.39 -12.24 -15.30
C ARG A 48 -20.83 -11.39 -16.44
N GLU A 49 -21.60 -11.16 -17.49
CA GLU A 49 -21.19 -10.30 -18.61
C GLU A 49 -21.05 -8.83 -18.19
N ALA A 50 -22.02 -8.30 -17.44
CA ALA A 50 -21.96 -6.95 -16.90
C ALA A 50 -20.75 -6.77 -15.97
N TYR A 51 -20.45 -7.76 -15.13
CA TYR A 51 -19.26 -7.75 -14.28
C TYR A 51 -17.96 -7.81 -15.10
N LYS A 52 -17.89 -8.68 -16.12
CA LYS A 52 -16.74 -8.74 -17.04
C LYS A 52 -16.54 -7.40 -17.77
N LYS A 53 -17.61 -6.77 -18.24
CA LYS A 53 -17.56 -5.43 -18.86
C LYS A 53 -17.07 -4.41 -17.83
N LYS A 54 -17.71 -4.28 -16.66
CA LYS A 54 -17.29 -3.32 -15.63
C LYS A 54 -15.81 -3.49 -15.24
N ARG A 55 -15.35 -4.73 -15.05
CA ARG A 55 -13.94 -5.03 -14.77
C ARG A 55 -13.00 -4.64 -15.91
N LYS A 56 -13.40 -4.88 -17.17
CA LYS A 56 -12.64 -4.41 -18.34
C LYS A 56 -12.57 -2.88 -18.41
N TRP A 57 -13.65 -2.18 -18.05
CA TRP A 57 -13.69 -0.71 -18.06
C TRP A 57 -12.89 -0.10 -16.90
N GLU A 58 -12.89 -0.73 -15.73
CA GLU A 58 -12.02 -0.33 -14.61
C GLU A 58 -10.54 -0.55 -14.95
N GLN A 59 -10.21 -1.67 -15.61
CA GLN A 59 -8.84 -1.97 -16.01
C GLN A 59 -8.38 -1.12 -17.21
N ALA A 60 -9.27 -0.87 -18.18
CA ALA A 60 -8.99 0.03 -19.30
C ALA A 60 -8.97 1.49 -18.86
N GLY A 61 -9.73 1.91 -17.85
CA GLY A 61 -9.72 3.30 -17.36
C GLY A 61 -8.40 3.72 -16.73
N ASP A 62 -7.62 2.76 -16.23
CA ASP A 62 -6.25 2.97 -15.73
C ASP A 62 -5.24 2.96 -16.89
N ASP A 63 -5.38 2.02 -17.83
CA ASP A 63 -4.47 1.90 -18.98
C ASP A 63 -4.68 2.94 -20.10
N ASP A 64 -5.90 3.45 -20.31
CA ASP A 64 -6.23 4.32 -21.46
C ASP A 64 -5.88 5.79 -21.19
N LYS A 65 -5.86 6.21 -19.92
CA LYS A 65 -5.24 7.48 -19.49
C LYS A 65 -3.71 7.43 -19.66
N ASP A 66 -3.10 6.28 -19.41
CA ASP A 66 -1.67 6.08 -19.59
C ASP A 66 -1.28 5.97 -21.08
N LYS A 67 -2.10 5.33 -21.92
CA LYS A 67 -1.83 5.23 -23.37
C LYS A 67 -1.94 6.56 -24.11
N ARG A 68 -2.88 7.44 -23.74
CA ARG A 68 -2.97 8.80 -24.33
C ARG A 68 -1.77 9.68 -23.98
N LYS A 69 -1.06 9.41 -22.86
CA LYS A 69 0.22 10.05 -22.55
C LYS A 69 1.41 9.39 -23.26
N ARG A 70 1.32 8.11 -23.63
CA ARG A 70 2.40 7.37 -24.30
C ARG A 70 2.56 7.67 -25.79
N GLN A 71 1.56 8.26 -26.45
CA GLN A 71 1.64 8.58 -27.89
C GLN A 71 2.27 9.93 -28.23
N LYS A 72 2.82 10.67 -27.25
CA LYS A 72 3.57 11.91 -27.52
C LYS A 72 5.07 11.70 -27.34
N THR A 73 5.60 10.67 -27.98
CA THR A 73 7.04 10.33 -28.02
C THR A 73 7.61 10.52 -29.42
N GLU A 74 7.15 11.54 -30.12
CA GLU A 74 7.81 12.03 -31.32
C GLU A 74 8.21 13.47 -30.98
N ASP A 75 9.52 13.74 -31.02
CA ASP A 75 10.20 15.02 -30.74
C ASP A 75 10.57 15.38 -29.29
N PHE A 76 11.34 14.50 -28.64
CA PHE A 76 12.22 14.89 -27.51
C PHE A 76 13.44 15.68 -28.01
N GLN A 77 13.23 16.85 -28.61
CA GLN A 77 14.33 17.80 -28.67
C GLN A 77 14.53 18.36 -27.26
N LEU A 78 15.47 17.77 -26.52
CA LEU A 78 15.95 18.21 -25.20
C LEU A 78 16.70 19.55 -25.32
N LYS A 79 16.03 20.54 -25.88
CA LYS A 79 16.48 21.92 -25.99
C LYS A 79 15.79 22.74 -24.91
N ILE A 80 16.50 23.73 -24.41
CA ILE A 80 15.92 24.74 -23.52
C ILE A 80 14.93 25.55 -24.36
N LYS A 81 13.69 25.70 -23.87
CA LYS A 81 12.69 26.52 -24.57
C LYS A 81 13.02 28.00 -24.35
N PRO A 82 12.72 28.89 -25.32
CA PRO A 82 12.92 30.31 -25.12
C PRO A 82 12.11 30.78 -23.89
N GLY A 83 12.78 31.52 -22.99
CA GLY A 83 12.17 32.01 -21.74
C GLY A 83 12.11 30.98 -20.60
N GLU A 84 12.62 29.77 -20.79
CA GLU A 84 12.70 28.77 -19.74
C GLU A 84 14.02 28.91 -18.93
N SER A 85 13.93 28.84 -17.60
CA SER A 85 15.15 28.75 -16.78
C SER A 85 15.75 27.34 -16.82
N ILE A 86 17.07 27.24 -16.63
CA ILE A 86 17.78 25.96 -16.65
C ILE A 86 17.20 24.90 -15.68
N GLN A 87 16.66 25.34 -14.55
CA GLN A 87 16.02 24.47 -13.57
C GLN A 87 14.71 23.87 -14.09
N HIS A 88 13.90 24.64 -14.82
CA HIS A 88 12.67 24.15 -15.42
C HIS A 88 12.96 23.14 -16.52
N PHE A 89 14.04 23.36 -17.27
CA PHE A 89 14.52 22.40 -18.26
C PHE A 89 14.88 21.06 -17.60
N TYR A 90 15.67 21.06 -16.52
CA TYR A 90 16.00 19.84 -15.78
C TYR A 90 14.76 19.15 -15.23
N ARG A 91 13.82 19.90 -14.66
CA ARG A 91 12.57 19.32 -14.15
C ARG A 91 11.74 18.65 -15.25
N ARG A 92 11.64 19.27 -16.43
CA ARG A 92 10.96 18.66 -17.58
C ARG A 92 11.69 17.41 -18.06
N VAL A 93 13.01 17.47 -18.20
CA VAL A 93 13.84 16.31 -18.59
C VAL A 93 13.60 15.13 -17.64
N GLU A 94 13.59 15.40 -16.33
CA GLU A 94 13.25 14.39 -15.34
C GLU A 94 11.83 13.85 -15.53
N ASP A 95 10.83 14.73 -15.66
CA ASP A 95 9.42 14.35 -15.80
C ASP A 95 9.18 13.50 -17.06
N ASP A 96 9.90 13.77 -18.15
CA ASP A 96 9.85 13.01 -19.40
C ASP A 96 10.52 11.62 -19.26
N MET A 97 11.61 11.53 -18.49
CA MET A 97 12.34 10.27 -18.26
C MET A 97 11.74 9.41 -17.13
N ARG A 98 11.00 10.01 -16.20
CA ARG A 98 10.39 9.35 -15.04
C ARG A 98 9.52 8.14 -15.39
N PRO A 99 8.64 8.16 -16.40
CA PRO A 99 7.82 7.01 -16.78
C PRO A 99 8.68 5.82 -17.24
N MET A 100 9.72 6.08 -18.02
CA MET A 100 10.63 5.04 -18.49
C MET A 100 11.38 4.40 -17.32
N VAL A 101 11.98 5.21 -16.44
CA VAL A 101 12.66 4.72 -15.23
C VAL A 101 11.68 3.95 -14.33
N ARG A 102 10.47 4.46 -14.12
CA ARG A 102 9.44 3.77 -13.32
C ARG A 102 9.05 2.42 -13.93
N SER A 103 8.91 2.33 -15.25
CA SER A 103 8.60 1.08 -15.94
C SER A 103 9.74 0.06 -15.78
N ALA A 104 10.99 0.48 -15.96
CA ALA A 104 12.17 -0.37 -15.79
C ALA A 104 12.31 -0.90 -14.35
N VAL A 105 12.03 -0.06 -13.34
CA VAL A 105 12.04 -0.49 -11.93
C VAL A 105 10.89 -1.45 -11.62
N GLN A 106 9.72 -1.28 -12.24
CA GLN A 106 8.61 -2.20 -12.06
C GLN A 106 8.88 -3.56 -12.71
N THR A 107 9.46 -3.57 -13.91
CA THR A 107 9.82 -4.81 -14.61
C THR A 107 10.93 -5.55 -13.88
N SER A 108 11.97 -4.87 -13.39
CA SER A 108 13.04 -5.51 -12.60
C SER A 108 12.51 -6.15 -11.32
N LYS A 109 11.66 -5.44 -10.55
CA LYS A 109 11.01 -5.98 -9.36
C LYS A 109 10.13 -7.19 -9.66
N ALA A 110 9.47 -7.22 -10.81
CA ALA A 110 8.67 -8.37 -11.22
C ALA A 110 9.55 -9.58 -11.53
N VAL A 111 10.69 -9.38 -12.19
CA VAL A 111 11.69 -10.43 -12.47
C VAL A 111 12.29 -10.97 -11.17
N GLU A 112 12.70 -10.09 -10.24
CA GLU A 112 13.23 -10.49 -8.92
C GLU A 112 12.23 -11.35 -8.14
N ARG A 113 10.94 -10.98 -8.14
CA ARG A 113 9.89 -11.79 -7.49
C ARG A 113 9.71 -13.14 -8.15
N LYS A 114 9.77 -13.21 -9.49
CA LYS A 114 9.68 -14.47 -10.23
C LYS A 114 10.87 -15.37 -9.94
N ALA A 115 12.09 -14.83 -9.93
CA ALA A 115 13.30 -15.56 -9.58
C ALA A 115 13.23 -16.12 -8.14
N ARG A 116 12.88 -15.28 -7.16
CA ARG A 116 12.71 -15.70 -5.77
C ARG A 116 11.63 -16.78 -5.60
N ASN A 117 10.50 -16.65 -6.30
CA ASN A 117 9.45 -17.67 -6.25
C ASN A 117 9.89 -18.97 -6.94
N ALA A 118 10.66 -18.89 -8.03
CA ALA A 118 11.21 -20.06 -8.71
C ALA A 118 12.21 -20.81 -7.81
N GLU A 119 13.10 -20.10 -7.12
CA GLU A 119 14.02 -20.69 -6.14
C GLU A 119 13.30 -21.40 -4.97
N LEU A 120 12.22 -20.79 -4.45
CA LEU A 120 11.42 -21.40 -3.39
C LEU A 120 10.65 -22.66 -3.83
N VAL A 121 10.34 -22.77 -5.12
CA VAL A 121 9.64 -23.92 -5.70
C VAL A 121 10.64 -25.02 -6.11
N SER A 122 11.80 -24.67 -6.65
CA SER A 122 12.85 -25.63 -7.00
C SER A 122 13.57 -26.20 -5.77
N GLY A 123 13.75 -25.40 -4.71
CA GLY A 123 14.31 -25.85 -3.43
C GLY A 123 13.47 -26.89 -2.67
N LYS A 124 12.26 -27.21 -3.13
CA LYS A 124 11.38 -28.24 -2.53
C LYS A 124 11.38 -29.59 -3.25
N LYS A 125 12.15 -29.77 -4.33
CA LYS A 125 12.23 -31.04 -5.09
C LYS A 125 13.54 -31.81 -4.93
N GLY A 126 14.41 -31.43 -4.00
CA GLY A 126 15.66 -32.14 -3.75
C GLY A 126 16.03 -32.19 -2.28
N LYS A 127 15.35 -33.02 -1.47
CA LYS A 127 15.91 -33.51 -0.20
C LYS A 127 15.21 -34.77 0.33
N THR A 128 15.68 -35.91 -0.19
CA THR A 128 15.79 -37.22 0.49
C THR A 128 17.17 -37.70 0.04
N PHE A 129 18.27 -37.66 0.81
CA PHE A 129 18.56 -38.26 2.12
C PHE A 129 19.77 -37.55 2.81
N ALA A 130 19.76 -37.57 4.16
CA ALA A 130 20.85 -37.35 5.14
C ALA A 130 21.46 -35.92 5.27
N SER A 131 21.59 -35.25 6.42
CA SER A 131 21.55 -35.61 7.86
C SER A 131 20.99 -34.46 8.74
N LEU A 132 20.47 -34.82 9.93
CA LEU A 132 19.81 -34.05 11.03
C LEU A 132 20.73 -33.03 11.79
N PRO A 133 20.25 -32.16 12.74
CA PRO A 133 18.97 -32.20 13.48
C PRO A 133 18.10 -30.91 13.54
N GLU A 134 16.82 -31.18 13.82
CA GLU A 134 15.64 -30.36 14.14
C GLU A 134 15.77 -29.62 15.51
N PRO A 135 15.04 -28.51 15.78
CA PRO A 135 13.61 -28.62 16.08
C PRO A 135 12.74 -27.47 15.55
N SER A 136 11.70 -27.79 14.79
CA SER A 136 10.37 -27.25 15.05
C SER A 136 9.33 -27.90 14.13
N ARG A 137 8.34 -28.57 14.73
CA ARG A 137 6.90 -28.28 14.53
C ARG A 137 6.04 -29.23 15.34
N SER A 138 5.35 -28.69 16.34
CA SER A 138 4.07 -29.22 16.77
C SER A 138 2.95 -28.49 16.03
N ALA A 139 2.08 -29.29 15.44
CA ALA A 139 0.96 -28.92 14.61
C ALA A 139 -0.20 -28.26 15.38
N THR A 140 -1.04 -27.60 14.59
CA THR A 140 -2.48 -27.37 14.74
C THR A 140 -3.18 -28.00 15.94
N GLY A 141 -3.86 -27.16 16.73
CA GLY A 141 -4.83 -27.57 17.76
C GLY A 141 -6.08 -26.68 17.71
N HIS A 142 -7.07 -27.12 16.94
CA HIS A 142 -8.48 -26.77 17.17
C HIS A 142 -8.94 -27.45 18.47
N LYS A 143 -9.58 -26.70 19.37
CA LYS A 143 -10.54 -27.10 20.43
C LYS A 143 -10.69 -25.89 21.36
N SER A 144 -11.81 -25.56 21.99
CA SER A 144 -13.22 -25.91 21.90
C SER A 144 -13.90 -25.01 22.94
N ARG A 145 -15.18 -24.70 22.75
CA ARG A 145 -16.04 -24.12 23.77
C ARG A 145 -15.94 -24.91 25.09
N GLY A 146 -16.06 -24.20 26.21
CA GLY A 146 -16.67 -24.74 27.42
C GLY A 146 -15.90 -24.54 28.73
N GLN A 147 -16.60 -23.89 29.66
CA GLN A 147 -16.51 -24.04 31.12
C GLN A 147 -15.56 -23.11 31.91
N SER A 148 -16.23 -22.21 32.62
CA SER A 148 -15.85 -21.40 33.77
C SER A 148 -15.40 -22.22 34.99
N PRO A 149 -14.58 -21.62 35.88
CA PRO A 149 -14.64 -21.84 37.32
C PRO A 149 -15.36 -20.66 38.06
N PRO A 150 -15.91 -20.88 39.28
CA PRO A 150 -16.82 -19.98 39.99
C PRO A 150 -16.09 -18.81 40.73
N PRO A 151 -16.83 -17.81 41.28
CA PRO A 151 -16.28 -16.53 41.72
C PRO A 151 -15.90 -16.51 43.23
N PRO A 152 -15.03 -15.57 43.67
CA PRO A 152 -15.16 -14.97 44.99
C PRO A 152 -15.90 -13.64 44.90
N SER A 153 -16.95 -13.58 45.70
CA SER A 153 -17.85 -12.48 46.06
C SER A 153 -17.26 -11.07 46.13
N GLY A 154 -18.01 -10.07 45.63
CA GLY A 154 -17.90 -8.70 46.12
C GLY A 154 -18.45 -7.58 45.23
N LEU A 155 -19.76 -7.33 45.34
CA LEU A 155 -20.44 -6.03 45.20
C LEU A 155 -20.70 -5.43 43.79
N GLU A 156 -21.96 -5.54 43.37
CA GLU A 156 -22.74 -4.67 42.46
C GLU A 156 -22.85 -3.20 42.99
N PRO A 157 -23.27 -2.15 42.22
CA PRO A 157 -24.27 -2.23 41.14
C PRO A 157 -24.10 -1.37 39.85
N LYS A 158 -24.68 -1.94 38.78
CA LYS A 158 -25.41 -1.38 37.60
C LYS A 158 -25.19 0.07 37.09
N GLY A 159 -24.90 0.16 35.79
CA GLY A 159 -25.23 1.28 34.87
C GLY A 159 -25.23 0.83 33.39
N PRO A 160 -26.11 1.34 32.50
CA PRO A 160 -26.47 0.68 31.23
C PRO A 160 -25.45 0.87 30.10
N LYS A 161 -25.33 -0.17 29.26
CA LYS A 161 -24.53 -0.23 28.05
C LYS A 161 -25.18 0.61 26.94
N ASN A 162 -24.46 1.60 26.41
CA ASN A 162 -24.75 2.21 25.12
C ASN A 162 -23.52 2.10 24.19
N ASP A 163 -23.72 1.34 23.12
CA ASP A 163 -23.19 1.46 21.76
C ASP A 163 -21.78 2.01 21.52
N ASN A 164 -20.90 1.07 21.17
CA ASN A 164 -19.59 1.27 20.59
C ASN A 164 -19.66 2.01 19.24
N ASN A 165 -19.55 3.34 19.24
CA ASN A 165 -19.12 4.11 18.06
C ASN A 165 -18.62 5.54 18.37
N THR A 166 -17.86 5.72 19.46
CA THR A 166 -17.31 7.03 19.84
C THR A 166 -15.80 7.02 20.13
N GLU A 167 -15.03 6.18 19.45
CA GLU A 167 -13.56 6.12 19.62
C GLU A 167 -12.78 6.31 18.32
N ARG A 168 -13.29 7.14 17.39
CA ARG A 168 -12.41 7.81 16.44
C ARG A 168 -12.31 9.27 16.84
N PRO A 169 -11.20 9.71 17.46
CA PRO A 169 -11.02 11.13 17.71
C PRO A 169 -11.03 11.85 16.35
N LYS A 170 -11.98 12.75 16.15
CA LYS A 170 -11.89 13.76 15.08
C LYS A 170 -10.65 14.59 15.41
N GLU A 171 -9.71 14.69 14.47
CA GLU A 171 -8.40 15.34 14.68
C GLU A 171 -8.47 16.84 15.00
N PHE A 172 -9.67 17.42 15.07
CA PHE A 172 -9.91 18.74 15.63
C PHE A 172 -11.08 18.65 16.62
N ALA A 173 -10.76 18.47 17.89
CA ALA A 173 -11.72 18.67 18.97
C ALA A 173 -12.00 20.18 19.08
N GLU A 174 -13.16 20.63 18.63
CA GLU A 174 -13.64 21.97 18.92
C GLU A 174 -13.89 22.07 20.42
N LEU A 175 -12.96 22.72 21.14
CA LEU A 175 -13.10 23.00 22.56
C LEU A 175 -14.19 24.08 22.71
N SER A 176 -15.40 23.67 23.08
CA SER A 176 -16.51 24.56 23.39
C SER A 176 -16.26 25.33 24.70
N THR A 177 -15.38 26.32 24.68
CA THR A 177 -15.20 27.26 25.78
C THR A 177 -15.56 28.66 25.30
N SER A 178 -16.62 29.26 25.86
CA SER A 178 -17.19 30.53 25.40
C SER A 178 -16.43 31.80 25.84
N ALA A 179 -15.21 31.67 26.35
CA ALA A 179 -14.38 32.80 26.78
C ALA A 179 -13.10 32.87 25.95
N PRO A 180 -12.70 34.06 25.43
CA PRO A 180 -11.50 34.20 24.62
C PRO A 180 -10.25 33.93 25.46
N ARG A 181 -9.49 32.89 25.11
CA ARG A 181 -8.24 32.54 25.79
C ARG A 181 -7.14 33.55 25.45
N ARG A 182 -6.34 33.95 26.45
CA ARG A 182 -5.20 34.84 26.25
C ARG A 182 -4.11 34.08 25.50
N LEU A 183 -3.40 34.78 24.60
CA LEU A 183 -2.37 34.22 23.71
C LEU A 183 -1.27 33.41 24.43
N ASN A 184 -1.01 33.72 25.70
CA ASN A 184 -0.01 33.04 26.52
C ASN A 184 -0.48 31.68 27.07
N ASP A 185 -1.80 31.42 27.11
CA ASP A 185 -2.37 30.14 27.54
C ASP A 185 -2.41 29.08 26.41
N ILE A 186 -2.03 29.48 25.19
CA ILE A 186 -2.02 28.65 23.98
C ILE A 186 -0.61 28.07 23.73
N ALA A 187 0.38 28.41 24.56
CA ALA A 187 1.70 27.78 24.54
C ALA A 187 1.60 26.33 25.06
N HIS A 188 1.05 25.45 24.22
CA HIS A 188 1.09 24.02 24.45
C HIS A 188 2.54 23.56 24.35
N ALA A 189 3.08 23.05 25.45
CA ALA A 189 4.35 22.32 25.41
C ALA A 189 4.26 21.22 24.33
N PRO A 190 5.32 20.98 23.55
CA PRO A 190 5.30 19.97 22.52
C PRO A 190 4.90 18.61 23.14
N PRO A 191 3.97 17.87 22.51
CA PRO A 191 3.46 16.63 23.09
C PRO A 191 4.58 15.60 23.28
N GLU A 192 4.78 15.14 24.51
CA GLU A 192 5.73 14.08 24.83
C GLU A 192 5.15 12.69 24.51
N PHE A 193 5.64 12.05 23.45
CA PHE A 193 5.27 10.68 23.11
C PHE A 193 6.04 9.67 23.98
N LYS A 194 5.53 9.36 25.18
CA LYS A 194 6.15 8.37 26.08
C LYS A 194 6.07 6.92 25.59
N LYS A 195 5.28 6.63 24.53
CA LYS A 195 5.15 5.29 23.93
C LYS A 195 5.03 5.41 22.41
N THR A 196 5.89 4.71 21.68
CA THR A 196 5.74 4.57 20.23
C THR A 196 4.56 3.64 19.92
N PRO A 197 3.77 3.93 18.87
CA PRO A 197 2.65 3.07 18.50
C PRO A 197 3.14 1.66 18.17
N ARG A 198 2.39 0.65 18.62
CA ARG A 198 2.72 -0.77 18.46
C ARG A 198 2.91 -1.10 16.97
N GLY A 199 4.16 -1.32 16.55
CA GLY A 199 4.55 -1.58 15.16
C GLY A 199 5.51 -0.56 14.55
N ALA A 200 5.78 0.57 15.23
CA ALA A 200 6.84 1.49 14.84
C ALA A 200 8.21 0.89 15.19
N LYS A 201 8.99 0.52 14.16
CA LYS A 201 10.40 0.17 14.34
C LYS A 201 11.12 1.41 14.84
N HIS A 202 11.78 1.32 16.00
CA HIS A 202 12.69 2.35 16.49
C HIS A 202 13.76 2.61 15.42
N ALA A 203 13.61 3.69 14.65
CA ALA A 203 14.69 4.29 13.89
C ALA A 203 15.40 5.26 14.85
N GLY A 204 16.09 4.68 15.83
CA GLY A 204 16.80 5.41 16.86
C GLY A 204 18.08 4.66 17.19
N THR A 205 19.18 5.29 16.80
CA THR A 205 20.52 5.22 17.41
C THR A 205 21.21 3.85 17.47
N GLY A 206 22.28 3.74 16.68
CA GLY A 206 23.24 2.65 16.72
C GLY A 206 23.87 2.48 18.11
N ALA A 207 24.16 1.22 18.43
CA ALA A 207 25.16 0.76 19.41
C ALA A 207 24.95 -0.71 19.81
N LYS A 208 23.82 -1.36 19.48
CA LYS A 208 23.51 -2.72 19.99
C LYS A 208 23.08 -3.76 18.95
N ARG A 209 23.32 -3.52 17.65
CA ARG A 209 23.04 -4.50 16.57
C ARG A 209 24.19 -4.69 15.58
N GLU A 210 25.43 -4.44 15.99
CA GLU A 210 26.62 -4.61 15.13
C GLU A 210 26.88 -6.05 14.69
N GLY A 211 26.19 -7.05 15.26
CA GLY A 211 26.43 -8.46 14.94
C GLY A 211 25.46 -9.13 13.97
N ILE A 212 24.36 -8.49 13.56
CA ILE A 212 23.32 -9.16 12.75
C ILE A 212 23.16 -8.45 11.41
N LEU A 213 24.21 -8.51 10.58
CA LEU A 213 24.10 -8.21 9.16
C LEU A 213 23.36 -9.37 8.49
N SER A 214 22.35 -9.05 7.67
CA SER A 214 21.68 -10.05 6.84
C SER A 214 22.70 -10.73 5.92
N MET A 215 22.57 -12.04 5.66
CA MET A 215 23.49 -12.79 4.79
C MET A 215 23.66 -12.14 3.41
N ALA A 216 22.59 -11.52 2.88
CA ALA A 216 22.65 -10.77 1.62
C ALA A 216 23.54 -9.52 1.73
N GLN A 217 23.48 -8.82 2.86
CA GLN A 217 24.32 -7.64 3.12
C GLN A 217 25.79 -8.03 3.33
N LYS A 218 26.03 -9.16 4.00
CA LYS A 218 27.39 -9.71 4.16
C LYS A 218 28.03 -10.04 2.81
N SER A 219 27.28 -10.69 1.90
CA SER A 219 27.76 -11.01 0.55
C SER A 219 28.08 -9.75 -0.28
N MET A 220 27.25 -8.71 -0.19
CA MET A 220 27.53 -7.42 -0.85
C MET A 220 28.82 -6.78 -0.34
N MET A 221 29.03 -6.79 0.97
CA MET A 221 30.27 -6.24 1.57
C MET A 221 31.51 -7.08 1.22
N GLU A 222 31.38 -8.39 1.09
CA GLU A 222 32.46 -9.28 0.64
C GLU A 222 32.87 -8.97 -0.81
N GLN A 223 31.92 -8.74 -1.72
CA GLN A 223 32.22 -8.33 -3.10
C GLN A 223 32.92 -6.96 -3.15
N GLU A 224 32.49 -6.00 -2.33
CA GLU A 224 33.15 -4.70 -2.24
C GLU A 224 34.57 -4.81 -1.68
N ARG A 225 34.77 -5.68 -0.68
CA ARG A 225 36.09 -5.99 -0.11
C ARG A 225 37.02 -6.59 -1.17
N GLU A 226 36.56 -7.53 -1.98
CA GLU A 226 37.35 -8.12 -3.06
C GLU A 226 37.75 -7.08 -4.11
N LYS A 227 36.82 -6.20 -4.51
CA LYS A 227 37.10 -5.08 -5.43
C LYS A 227 38.14 -4.12 -4.86
N ALA A 228 38.06 -3.81 -3.57
CA ALA A 228 39.03 -2.95 -2.89
C ALA A 228 40.42 -3.59 -2.84
N ILE A 229 40.49 -4.88 -2.52
CA ILE A 229 41.76 -5.64 -2.52
C ILE A 229 42.36 -5.70 -3.92
N ALA A 230 41.55 -5.94 -4.95
CA ALA A 230 42.03 -5.97 -6.34
C ALA A 230 42.61 -4.61 -6.76
N ARG A 231 41.90 -3.51 -6.47
CA ARG A 231 42.41 -2.15 -6.72
C ARG A 231 43.70 -1.85 -5.96
N TYR A 232 43.77 -2.25 -4.69
CA TYR A 232 44.97 -2.07 -3.89
C TYR A 232 46.15 -2.88 -4.44
N ARG A 233 45.93 -4.12 -4.88
CA ARG A 233 46.96 -4.94 -5.54
C ARG A 233 47.46 -4.31 -6.82
N MET A 234 46.58 -3.76 -7.65
CA MET A 234 46.98 -3.02 -8.86
C MET A 234 47.82 -1.79 -8.52
N LEU A 235 47.40 -0.99 -7.54
CA LEU A 235 48.14 0.19 -7.07
C LEU A 235 49.51 -0.18 -6.46
N LYS A 236 49.60 -1.32 -5.76
CA LYS A 236 50.86 -1.80 -5.22
C LYS A 236 51.77 -2.30 -6.34
N ALA A 237 51.24 -3.04 -7.31
CA ALA A 237 51.99 -3.50 -8.47
C ALA A 237 52.55 -2.32 -9.29
N SER A 238 51.76 -1.26 -9.48
CA SER A 238 52.24 -0.04 -10.17
C SER A 238 53.25 0.78 -9.36
N ARG A 239 53.33 0.58 -8.04
CA ARG A 239 54.29 1.26 -7.14
C ARG A 239 55.57 0.47 -6.91
N LEU A 240 55.61 -0.82 -7.27
CA LEU A 240 56.84 -1.60 -7.24
C LEU A 240 57.68 -1.20 -8.46
N PRO A 241 58.96 -0.83 -8.29
CA PRO A 241 59.86 -0.73 -9.43
C PRO A 241 59.93 -2.09 -10.13
N PRO A 242 60.05 -2.14 -11.47
CA PRO A 242 60.26 -3.39 -12.17
C PRO A 242 61.54 -4.02 -11.60
N THR A 243 61.40 -5.14 -10.89
CA THR A 243 62.54 -5.98 -10.58
C THR A 243 62.99 -6.56 -11.91
N GLU A 244 64.05 -5.98 -12.46
CA GLU A 244 64.78 -6.52 -13.62
C GLU A 244 65.04 -8.00 -13.34
N ARG A 245 64.46 -8.86 -14.18
CA ARG A 245 64.80 -10.28 -14.23
C ARG A 245 65.84 -10.42 -15.33
N GLU A 246 67.02 -10.89 -14.93
CA GLU A 246 68.06 -11.49 -15.79
C GLU A 246 67.49 -12.62 -16.66
#